data_AF-B2WKF6-F1
#
_entry.id   AF-B2WKF6-F1
#
_cell.length_a   1.000
_cell.length_b   1.000
_cell.length_c   1.000
_cell.angle_alpha   90.00
_cell.angle_beta   90.00
_cell.angle_gamma   90.00
#
_symmetry.space_group_name_H-M   'P 1'
#
loop_
_entity.id
_entity.type
_entity.pdbx_description
1 polymer ?
#
loop_
_entity_poly.entity_id
_entity_poly.type
_entity_poly.pdbx_seq_one_letter_code
_entity_poly.pdbx_strand_id
1 'polypeptide(L)'
;MPQHPTNRHKPYAWETGPMILLPNSILQADDAPPDPKAASKTIAVCNCLIRALNSIYIQAPHVPMIEYANLVSYCLATYQCLLAQLGTTFQKEEEDARLAEWGNWLESCAARRNNFSTEMCKSMMDDFMPVLHKKLSTPRNEETGKMGLDSNTQVPIFWTNHDVTSENQLPRGLAPDTKAIRWWIGRKKADWWKFSTCGFNGLPRELKFYREM
;
A
#
# COMPACT_ATOMS: atom_id res chain seq x y z
N MET A 1 -36.36 -22.28 1.88
CA MET A 1 -35.28 -21.48 1.28
C MET A 1 -33.97 -22.19 1.54
N PRO A 2 -33.15 -22.49 0.52
CA PRO A 2 -31.84 -23.11 0.77
C PRO A 2 -30.93 -22.07 1.41
N GLN A 3 -30.45 -22.37 2.63
CA GLN A 3 -29.42 -21.57 3.27
C GLN A 3 -28.11 -21.80 2.52
N HIS A 4 -27.60 -20.79 1.83
CA HIS A 4 -26.23 -20.83 1.32
C HIS A 4 -25.27 -20.86 2.51
N PRO A 5 -24.38 -21.86 2.59
CA PRO A 5 -23.34 -21.85 3.61
C PRO A 5 -22.43 -20.65 3.35
N THR A 6 -22.46 -19.65 4.24
CA THR A 6 -21.50 -18.56 4.24
C THR A 6 -20.16 -19.14 4.68
N ASN A 7 -19.41 -19.69 3.74
CA ASN A 7 -18.01 -20.03 3.92
C ASN A 7 -17.26 -18.69 4.03
N ARG A 8 -17.31 -18.05 5.20
CA ARG A 8 -16.54 -16.84 5.48
C ARG A 8 -15.09 -17.30 5.52
N HIS A 9 -14.37 -17.06 4.43
CA HIS A 9 -12.93 -17.21 4.41
C HIS A 9 -12.35 -16.48 5.63
N LYS A 10 -11.35 -17.10 6.28
CA LYS A 10 -10.62 -16.44 7.38
C LYS A 10 -10.06 -15.12 6.86
N PRO A 11 -10.27 -13.98 7.53
CA PRO A 11 -9.72 -12.71 7.05
C PRO A 11 -8.20 -12.81 6.92
N TYR A 12 -7.65 -12.19 5.89
CA TYR A 12 -6.18 -12.14 5.72
C TYR A 12 -5.58 -11.24 6.80
N ALA A 13 -4.34 -11.50 7.22
CA ALA A 13 -3.73 -10.74 8.32
C ALA A 13 -3.72 -9.21 8.09
N TRP A 14 -3.52 -8.79 6.84
CA TRP A 14 -3.51 -7.37 6.44
C TRP A 14 -4.88 -6.69 6.47
N GLU A 15 -5.99 -7.43 6.55
CA GLU A 15 -7.34 -6.89 6.75
C GLU A 15 -7.55 -6.42 8.20
N THR A 16 -6.81 -7.00 9.14
CA THR A 16 -6.84 -6.68 10.58
C THR A 16 -5.63 -5.86 11.03
N GLY A 17 -4.92 -5.22 10.09
CA GLY A 17 -3.78 -4.36 10.37
C GLY A 17 -4.18 -3.03 11.04
N PRO A 18 -3.19 -2.21 11.44
CA PRO A 18 -3.42 -0.94 12.15
C PRO A 18 -4.23 0.09 11.33
N MET A 19 -4.19 0.04 10.00
CA MET A 19 -4.98 0.92 9.13
C MET A 19 -6.17 0.15 8.56
N ILE A 20 -7.38 0.68 8.81
CA ILE A 20 -8.61 0.07 8.31
C ILE A 20 -8.83 0.43 6.84
N LEU A 21 -9.23 -0.55 6.02
CA LEU A 21 -9.56 -0.29 4.61
C LEU A 21 -10.76 0.63 4.49
N LEU A 22 -10.70 1.52 3.51
CA LEU A 22 -11.75 2.48 3.23
C LEU A 22 -12.94 1.76 2.59
N PRO A 23 -14.15 1.89 3.14
CA PRO A 23 -15.33 1.30 2.52
C PRO A 23 -15.71 2.10 1.27
N ASN A 24 -16.21 1.40 0.26
CA ASN A 24 -16.75 2.00 -0.96
C ASN A 24 -17.93 2.96 -0.68
N SER A 25 -18.53 2.91 0.53
CA SER A 25 -19.66 3.76 0.95
C SER A 25 -19.27 5.18 1.37
N ILE A 26 -17.98 5.53 1.49
CA ILE A 26 -17.55 6.93 1.72
C ILE A 26 -18.06 7.88 0.62
N LEU A 27 -18.48 7.33 -0.53
CA LEU A 27 -19.09 8.02 -1.65
C LEU A 27 -20.54 8.50 -1.43
N GLN A 28 -21.18 8.18 -0.28
CA GLN A 28 -22.60 8.46 -0.03
C GLN A 28 -22.88 9.56 1.01
N ALA A 29 -21.85 10.23 1.54
CA ALA A 29 -22.07 11.41 2.38
C ALA A 29 -22.63 12.58 1.55
N ASP A 30 -23.37 13.50 2.18
CA ASP A 30 -24.00 14.65 1.49
C ASP A 30 -23.00 15.57 0.74
N ASP A 31 -21.71 15.45 1.04
CA ASP A 31 -20.57 16.06 0.31
C ASP A 31 -19.95 15.12 -0.75
N ALA A 32 -20.76 14.25 -1.37
CA ALA A 32 -20.28 13.27 -2.34
C ALA A 32 -19.51 13.94 -3.50
N PRO A 33 -18.32 13.44 -3.86
CA PRO A 33 -17.54 14.01 -4.96
C PRO A 33 -18.33 13.98 -6.28
N PRO A 34 -18.17 14.98 -7.16
CA PRO A 34 -19.00 15.16 -8.37
C PRO A 34 -19.01 13.96 -9.33
N ASP A 35 -17.96 13.12 -9.29
CA ASP A 35 -17.84 11.89 -10.07
C ASP A 35 -17.62 10.66 -9.15
N PRO A 36 -18.67 9.86 -8.91
CA PRO A 36 -18.58 8.61 -8.15
C PRO A 36 -17.54 7.61 -8.68
N LYS A 37 -17.26 7.61 -10.00
CA LYS A 37 -16.26 6.72 -10.60
C LYS A 37 -14.84 7.19 -10.29
N ALA A 38 -14.59 8.49 -10.35
CA ALA A 38 -13.30 9.07 -9.96
C ALA A 38 -13.02 8.79 -8.47
N ALA A 39 -14.02 8.98 -7.63
CA ALA A 39 -13.88 8.78 -6.20
C ALA A 39 -13.68 7.31 -5.81
N SER A 40 -14.37 6.37 -6.48
CA SER A 40 -14.11 4.94 -6.29
C SER A 40 -12.69 4.53 -6.71
N LYS A 41 -12.15 5.14 -7.77
CA LYS A 41 -10.75 4.93 -8.17
C LYS A 41 -9.77 5.47 -7.12
N THR A 42 -10.05 6.63 -6.53
CA THR A 42 -9.25 7.19 -5.44
C THR A 42 -9.26 6.27 -4.22
N ILE A 43 -10.44 5.72 -3.84
CA ILE A 43 -10.55 4.72 -2.77
C ILE A 43 -9.68 3.50 -3.05
N ALA A 44 -9.72 2.95 -4.27
CA ALA A 44 -8.89 1.80 -4.65
C ALA A 44 -7.39 2.12 -4.51
N VAL A 45 -6.94 3.32 -4.91
CA VAL A 45 -5.55 3.76 -4.75
C VAL A 45 -5.16 3.87 -3.28
N CYS A 46 -6.00 4.49 -2.44
CA CYS A 46 -5.77 4.58 -1.00
C CYS A 46 -5.70 3.20 -0.35
N ASN A 47 -6.60 2.29 -0.71
CA ASN A 47 -6.62 0.94 -0.17
C ASN A 47 -5.40 0.12 -0.61
N CYS A 48 -4.87 0.29 -1.83
CA CYS A 48 -3.59 -0.30 -2.20
C CYS A 48 -2.46 0.13 -1.26
N LEU A 49 -2.40 1.41 -0.89
CA LEU A 49 -1.38 1.94 0.02
C LEU A 49 -1.58 1.48 1.47
N ILE A 50 -2.83 1.46 1.94
CA ILE A 50 -3.18 0.91 3.25
C ILE A 50 -2.77 -0.56 3.34
N ARG A 51 -3.09 -1.37 2.33
CA ARG A 51 -2.67 -2.77 2.26
C ARG A 51 -1.16 -2.93 2.26
N ALA A 52 -0.43 -2.13 1.48
CA ALA A 52 1.04 -2.16 1.47
C ALA A 52 1.63 -1.81 2.84
N LEU A 53 1.12 -0.78 3.52
CA LEU A 53 1.56 -0.37 4.85
C LEU A 53 1.23 -1.41 5.93
N ASN A 54 -0.01 -1.92 5.96
CA ASN A 54 -0.38 -3.02 6.86
C ASN A 54 0.52 -4.24 6.64
N SER A 55 0.81 -4.55 5.39
CA SER A 55 1.69 -5.65 5.04
C SER A 55 3.12 -5.47 5.58
N ILE A 56 3.70 -4.27 5.45
CA ILE A 56 5.01 -3.94 6.02
C ILE A 56 4.96 -4.08 7.54
N TYR A 57 3.96 -3.45 8.17
CA TYR A 57 3.80 -3.42 9.62
C TYR A 57 3.72 -4.83 10.23
N ILE A 58 2.92 -5.70 9.62
CA ILE A 58 2.69 -7.06 10.10
C ILE A 58 3.90 -7.95 9.82
N GLN A 59 4.50 -7.86 8.64
CA GLN A 59 5.59 -8.77 8.28
C GLN A 59 6.93 -8.38 8.89
N ALA A 60 7.22 -7.08 9.08
CA ALA A 60 8.55 -6.61 9.46
C ALA A 60 9.16 -7.38 10.64
N PRO A 61 8.47 -7.63 11.77
CA PRO A 61 9.03 -8.37 12.91
C PRO A 61 9.37 -9.84 12.63
N HIS A 62 8.88 -10.40 11.53
CA HIS A 62 8.99 -11.82 11.20
C HIS A 62 9.86 -12.07 9.95
N VAL A 63 10.28 -11.01 9.26
CA VAL A 63 11.15 -11.12 8.10
C VAL A 63 12.55 -11.57 8.55
N PRO A 64 13.14 -12.62 7.95
CA PRO A 64 14.50 -13.01 8.26
C PRO A 64 15.51 -11.98 7.73
N MET A 65 16.66 -11.82 8.39
CA MET A 65 17.67 -10.82 8.03
C MET A 65 18.13 -10.88 6.56
N ILE A 66 18.16 -12.07 5.96
CA ILE A 66 18.50 -12.26 4.54
C ILE A 66 17.54 -11.53 3.58
N GLU A 67 16.34 -11.20 4.05
CA GLU A 67 15.30 -10.54 3.30
C GLU A 67 15.20 -9.03 3.57
N TYR A 68 15.98 -8.48 4.50
CA TYR A 68 15.90 -7.06 4.87
C TYR A 68 16.15 -6.11 3.69
N ALA A 69 17.10 -6.40 2.82
CA ALA A 69 17.34 -5.56 1.63
C ALA A 69 16.12 -5.51 0.70
N ASN A 70 15.41 -6.63 0.55
CA ASN A 70 14.18 -6.71 -0.25
C ASN A 70 13.02 -5.98 0.44
N LEU A 71 12.89 -6.13 1.76
CA LEU A 71 11.87 -5.44 2.54
C LEU A 71 12.09 -3.91 2.52
N VAL A 72 13.31 -3.43 2.76
CA VAL A 72 13.66 -2.00 2.66
C VAL A 72 13.28 -1.43 1.30
N SER A 73 13.57 -2.18 0.24
CA SER A 73 13.24 -1.76 -1.12
C SER A 73 11.72 -1.66 -1.37
N TYR A 74 10.95 -2.62 -0.84
CA TYR A 74 9.49 -2.58 -0.89
C TYR A 74 8.91 -1.42 -0.06
N CYS A 75 9.50 -1.14 1.11
CA CYS A 75 9.15 0.01 1.95
C CYS A 75 9.41 1.33 1.22
N LEU A 76 10.58 1.49 0.60
CA LEU A 76 10.92 2.69 -0.17
C LEU A 76 9.98 2.93 -1.36
N ALA A 77 9.67 1.88 -2.12
CA ALA A 77 8.71 1.99 -3.20
C ALA A 77 7.33 2.42 -2.68
N THR A 78 6.89 1.86 -1.54
CA THR A 78 5.64 2.24 -0.88
C THR A 78 5.66 3.70 -0.41
N TYR A 79 6.75 4.14 0.23
CA TYR A 79 6.95 5.53 0.64
C TYR A 79 6.88 6.51 -0.54
N GLN A 80 7.52 6.17 -1.67
CA GLN A 80 7.46 6.99 -2.87
C GLN A 80 6.05 7.07 -3.46
N CYS A 81 5.27 5.99 -3.40
CA CYS A 81 3.85 6.04 -3.77
C CYS A 81 3.04 6.94 -2.83
N LEU A 82 3.32 6.92 -1.52
CA LEU A 82 2.66 7.79 -0.54
C LEU A 82 2.92 9.26 -0.85
N LEU A 83 4.18 9.65 -1.07
CA LEU A 83 4.53 11.01 -1.46
C LEU A 83 3.81 11.44 -2.74
N ALA A 84 3.77 10.56 -3.74
CA ALA A 84 3.09 10.83 -5.01
C ALA A 84 1.57 11.01 -4.84
N GLN A 85 0.94 10.20 -3.99
CA GLN A 85 -0.50 10.28 -3.71
C GLN A 85 -0.88 11.49 -2.85
N LEU A 86 0.00 11.86 -1.92
CA LEU A 86 -0.28 12.93 -0.98
C LEU A 86 0.10 14.31 -1.52
N GLY A 87 0.92 14.36 -2.57
CA GLY A 87 1.30 15.59 -3.28
C GLY A 87 2.35 16.41 -2.53
N THR A 88 2.62 17.63 -3.00
CA THR A 88 3.53 18.60 -2.35
C THR A 88 2.96 19.19 -1.06
N THR A 89 1.72 18.87 -0.70
CA THR A 89 1.06 19.24 0.57
C THR A 89 1.80 18.67 1.79
N PHE A 90 2.77 17.77 1.58
CA PHE A 90 3.60 17.08 2.57
C PHE A 90 4.68 17.91 3.29
N GLN A 91 4.73 19.22 3.10
CA GLN A 91 5.85 20.05 3.58
C GLN A 91 5.47 21.09 4.64
N LYS A 92 4.28 21.03 5.25
CA LYS A 92 3.82 22.10 6.16
C LYS A 92 3.41 21.70 7.57
N GLU A 93 3.23 20.40 7.87
CA GLU A 93 2.76 19.97 9.20
C GLU A 93 3.79 19.07 9.92
N GLU A 94 3.89 19.19 11.24
CA GLU A 94 4.77 18.38 12.11
C GLU A 94 4.54 16.86 11.93
N GLU A 95 3.32 16.47 11.60
CA GLU A 95 2.94 15.08 11.37
C GLU A 95 3.53 14.52 10.07
N ASP A 96 3.81 15.36 9.07
CA ASP A 96 4.49 14.96 7.84
C ASP A 96 5.99 14.68 8.09
N ALA A 97 6.56 15.27 9.15
CA ALA A 97 7.95 15.07 9.51
C ALA A 97 8.23 13.61 9.91
N ARG A 98 7.29 12.93 10.59
CA ARG A 98 7.48 11.52 10.99
C ARG A 98 7.50 10.56 9.81
N LEU A 99 6.63 10.79 8.81
CA LEU A 99 6.69 10.00 7.59
C LEU A 99 7.98 10.28 6.79
N ALA A 100 8.42 11.54 6.74
CA ALA A 100 9.68 11.93 6.11
C ALA A 100 10.90 11.33 6.82
N GLU A 101 10.90 11.29 8.16
CA GLU A 101 11.93 10.62 8.96
C GLU A 101 12.01 9.13 8.60
N TRP A 102 10.87 8.45 8.49
CA TRP A 102 10.83 7.05 8.05
C TRP A 102 11.41 6.87 6.64
N GLY A 103 11.04 7.74 5.69
CA GLY A 103 11.61 7.75 4.35
C GLY A 103 13.14 7.94 4.35
N ASN A 104 13.64 8.94 5.07
CA ASN A 104 15.07 9.23 5.19
C ASN A 104 15.84 8.06 5.83
N TRP A 105 15.26 7.43 6.85
CA TRP A 105 15.83 6.26 7.49
C TRP A 105 15.91 5.07 6.52
N LEU A 106 14.84 4.80 5.77
CA LEU A 106 14.82 3.75 4.75
C LEU A 106 15.86 4.00 3.65
N GLU A 107 16.02 5.25 3.19
CA GLU A 107 17.05 5.63 2.22
C GLU A 107 18.46 5.38 2.77
N SER A 108 18.68 5.70 4.04
CA SER A 108 19.94 5.41 4.74
C SER A 108 20.21 3.90 4.82
N CYS A 109 19.18 3.09 5.10
CA CYS A 109 19.28 1.63 5.07
C CYS A 109 19.61 1.09 3.67
N ALA A 110 18.93 1.59 2.63
CA ALA A 110 19.19 1.19 1.25
C ALA A 110 20.61 1.58 0.78
N ALA A 111 21.10 2.75 1.23
CA ALA A 111 22.46 3.22 0.99
C ALA A 111 23.52 2.53 1.88
N ARG A 112 23.12 1.55 2.72
CA ARG A 112 23.98 0.83 3.67
C ARG A 112 24.71 1.74 4.66
N ARG A 113 24.12 2.90 4.97
CA ARG A 113 24.62 3.83 5.99
C ARG A 113 24.08 3.48 7.38
N ASN A 114 22.91 2.87 7.45
CA ASN A 114 22.29 2.31 8.65
C ASN A 114 21.91 0.85 8.45
N ASN A 115 21.88 0.07 9.54
CA ASN A 115 21.31 -1.28 9.52
C ASN A 115 19.79 -1.20 9.67
N PHE A 116 19.07 -2.01 8.89
CA PHE A 116 17.62 -2.15 9.08
C PHE A 116 17.34 -2.87 10.41
N SER A 117 16.41 -2.33 11.19
CA SER A 117 15.86 -2.96 12.40
C SER A 117 14.35 -3.04 12.24
N THR A 118 13.80 -4.22 12.55
CA THR A 118 12.36 -4.47 12.43
C THR A 118 11.56 -3.68 13.47
N GLU A 119 12.16 -3.54 14.66
CA GLU A 119 11.64 -2.80 15.80
C GLU A 119 11.61 -1.30 15.50
N MET A 120 12.70 -0.76 14.94
CA MET A 120 12.75 0.63 14.51
C MET A 120 11.74 0.90 13.39
N CYS A 121 11.65 0.03 12.38
CA CYS A 121 10.67 0.17 11.31
C CYS A 121 9.25 0.28 11.86
N LYS A 122 8.88 -0.66 12.75
CA LYS A 122 7.56 -0.71 13.36
C LYS A 122 7.29 0.52 14.25
N SER A 123 8.26 0.90 15.08
CA SER A 123 8.14 2.08 15.96
C SER A 123 7.92 3.37 15.16
N MET A 124 8.68 3.59 14.09
CA MET A 124 8.48 4.77 13.24
C MET A 124 7.11 4.76 12.56
N MET A 125 6.63 3.58 12.16
CA MET A 125 5.29 3.42 11.59
C MET A 125 4.18 3.69 12.60
N ASP A 126 4.34 3.25 13.86
CA ASP A 126 3.39 3.56 14.94
C ASP A 126 3.20 5.09 15.11
N ASP A 127 4.27 5.87 14.90
CA ASP A 127 4.24 7.34 15.04
C ASP A 127 3.44 8.06 13.93
N PHE A 128 3.49 7.60 12.67
CA PHE A 128 2.84 8.31 11.55
C PHE A 128 1.55 7.67 11.04
N MET A 129 1.34 6.36 11.23
CA MET A 129 0.22 5.64 10.60
C MET A 129 -1.16 6.16 11.00
N PRO A 130 -1.46 6.52 12.27
CA PRO A 130 -2.78 7.02 12.65
C PRO A 130 -3.15 8.32 11.91
N VAL A 131 -2.21 9.26 11.83
CA VAL A 131 -2.40 10.52 11.09
C VAL A 131 -2.54 10.24 9.60
N LEU A 132 -1.64 9.43 9.05
CA LEU A 132 -1.66 9.08 7.63
C LEU A 132 -2.98 8.43 7.23
N HIS A 133 -3.54 7.55 8.09
CA HIS A 133 -4.84 6.92 7.86
C HIS A 133 -5.95 7.95 7.78
N LYS A 134 -5.98 8.91 8.69
CA LYS A 134 -6.92 10.04 8.65
C LYS A 134 -6.80 10.84 7.36
N LYS A 135 -5.56 11.14 6.91
CA LYS A 135 -5.30 11.87 5.66
C LYS A 135 -5.80 11.08 4.44
N LEU A 136 -5.54 9.78 4.36
CA LEU A 136 -6.00 8.92 3.26
C LEU A 136 -7.53 8.70 3.26
N SER A 137 -8.16 8.76 4.44
CA SER A 137 -9.62 8.60 4.60
C SER A 137 -10.41 9.86 4.24
N THR A 138 -9.76 11.02 4.15
CA THR A 138 -10.43 12.29 3.89
C THR A 138 -10.63 12.47 2.37
N PRO A 139 -11.86 12.73 1.89
CA PRO A 139 -12.12 13.01 0.48
C PRO A 139 -11.28 14.18 -0.01
N ARG A 140 -10.60 14.01 -1.16
CA ARG A 140 -9.84 15.07 -1.82
C ARG A 140 -10.53 15.45 -3.12
N ASN A 141 -10.77 16.75 -3.31
CA ASN A 141 -11.34 17.32 -4.54
C ASN A 141 -10.32 17.54 -5.65
N GLU A 142 -9.05 17.18 -5.43
CA GLU A 142 -7.98 17.41 -6.40
C GLU A 142 -7.98 16.30 -7.45
N GLU A 143 -7.96 16.72 -8.72
CA GLU A 143 -7.53 15.86 -9.81
C GLU A 143 -6.12 15.37 -9.47
N THR A 144 -5.97 14.09 -9.10
CA THR A 144 -4.67 13.44 -8.98
C THR A 144 -3.90 13.73 -10.27
N GLY A 145 -3.00 14.70 -10.22
CA GLY A 145 -2.16 15.09 -11.34
C GLY A 145 -1.46 13.86 -11.86
N LYS A 146 -1.21 13.80 -13.18
CA LYS A 146 -0.51 12.69 -13.85
C LYS A 146 0.69 12.26 -13.01
N MET A 147 0.49 11.20 -12.25
CA MET A 147 1.44 10.74 -11.25
C MET A 147 2.59 10.15 -12.07
N GLY A 148 3.72 10.85 -12.14
CA GLY A 148 4.94 10.43 -12.83
C GLY A 148 5.62 9.28 -12.10
N LEU A 149 4.90 8.18 -11.89
CA LEU A 149 5.38 7.00 -11.20
C LEU A 149 6.36 6.25 -12.09
N ASP A 150 7.46 5.79 -11.51
CA ASP A 150 8.35 4.86 -12.19
C ASP A 150 7.65 3.49 -12.32
N SER A 151 7.66 3.00 -13.56
CA SER A 151 6.99 1.78 -13.98
C SER A 151 7.63 0.52 -13.40
N ASN A 152 8.84 0.62 -12.85
CA ASN A 152 9.58 -0.49 -12.27
C ASN A 152 9.37 -0.63 -10.77
N THR A 153 9.01 0.43 -10.06
CA THR A 153 9.05 0.49 -8.59
C THR A 153 7.71 0.87 -7.99
N GLN A 154 7.10 1.99 -8.38
CA GLN A 154 5.85 2.46 -7.76
C GLN A 154 4.59 1.86 -8.41
N VAL A 155 4.51 1.79 -9.74
CA VAL A 155 3.35 1.17 -10.42
C VAL A 155 3.09 -0.26 -9.92
N PRO A 156 4.11 -1.11 -9.72
CA PRO A 156 3.90 -2.45 -9.17
C PRO A 156 3.37 -2.46 -7.73
N ILE A 157 3.58 -1.42 -6.92
CA ILE A 157 2.99 -1.35 -5.56
C ILE A 157 1.47 -1.28 -5.67
N PHE A 158 0.93 -0.43 -6.53
CA PHE A 158 -0.51 -0.36 -6.74
C PHE A 158 -1.05 -1.69 -7.27
N TRP A 159 -0.42 -2.24 -8.31
CA TRP A 159 -0.88 -3.49 -8.91
C TRP A 159 -0.82 -4.70 -7.95
N THR A 160 0.27 -4.86 -7.20
CA THR A 160 0.46 -6.04 -6.33
C THR A 160 -0.29 -5.93 -4.99
N ASN A 161 -0.93 -4.80 -4.71
CA ASN A 161 -1.77 -4.60 -3.52
C ASN A 161 -3.22 -4.22 -3.88
N HIS A 162 -3.59 -4.35 -5.16
CA HIS A 162 -4.95 -4.14 -5.64
C HIS A 162 -5.73 -5.45 -5.61
N ASP A 163 -6.83 -5.44 -4.86
CA ASP A 163 -7.74 -6.57 -4.78
C ASP A 163 -8.84 -6.43 -5.84
N VAL A 164 -8.71 -7.19 -6.93
CA VAL A 164 -9.67 -7.14 -8.04
C VAL A 164 -11.02 -7.78 -7.70
N THR A 165 -11.15 -8.42 -6.54
CA THR A 165 -12.38 -9.10 -6.11
C THR A 165 -13.30 -8.20 -5.30
N SER A 166 -12.74 -7.20 -4.59
CA SER A 166 -13.49 -6.28 -3.73
C SER A 166 -13.51 -4.83 -4.22
N GLU A 167 -12.60 -4.46 -5.12
CA GLU A 167 -12.43 -3.08 -5.57
C GLU A 167 -12.68 -2.88 -7.06
N ASN A 168 -13.09 -1.66 -7.38
CA ASN A 168 -13.17 -1.21 -8.76
C ASN A 168 -11.78 -1.10 -9.38
N GLN A 169 -11.76 -0.96 -10.71
CA GLN A 169 -10.51 -0.83 -11.48
C GLN A 169 -9.71 0.38 -11.01
N LEU A 170 -8.38 0.21 -10.89
CA LEU A 170 -7.46 1.31 -10.69
C LEU A 170 -7.54 2.35 -11.84
N PRO A 171 -7.14 3.60 -11.59
CA PRO A 171 -6.81 4.56 -12.65
C PRO A 171 -5.87 3.95 -13.71
N ARG A 172 -6.08 4.35 -14.97
CA ARG A 172 -5.21 3.95 -16.08
C ARG A 172 -3.75 4.33 -15.76
N GLY A 173 -2.82 3.42 -16.01
CA GLY A 173 -1.39 3.62 -15.73
C GLY A 173 -0.91 3.15 -14.35
N LEU A 174 -1.82 2.84 -13.42
CA LEU A 174 -1.47 2.26 -12.10
C LEU A 174 -1.48 0.73 -12.08
N ALA A 175 -1.80 0.11 -13.22
CA ALA A 175 -1.62 -1.31 -13.44
C ALA A 175 -0.97 -1.52 -14.81
N PRO A 176 -0.14 -2.54 -15.00
CA PRO A 176 0.45 -2.79 -16.31
C PRO A 176 -0.61 -3.23 -17.32
N ASP A 177 -0.62 -2.55 -18.47
CA ASP A 177 -1.66 -2.70 -19.51
C ASP A 177 -1.52 -3.98 -20.35
N THR A 178 -0.33 -4.60 -20.37
CA THR A 178 -0.07 -5.79 -21.22
C THR A 178 0.48 -6.96 -20.41
N LYS A 179 0.18 -8.19 -20.85
CA LYS A 179 0.73 -9.42 -20.25
C LYS A 179 2.25 -9.44 -20.26
N ALA A 180 2.88 -8.90 -21.30
CA ALA A 180 4.34 -8.83 -21.42
C ALA A 180 4.95 -7.91 -20.34
N ILE A 181 4.37 -6.72 -20.13
CA ILE A 181 4.84 -5.80 -19.09
C ILE A 181 4.60 -6.41 -17.71
N ARG A 182 3.43 -7.02 -17.47
CA ARG A 182 3.12 -7.75 -16.22
C ARG A 182 4.16 -8.82 -15.91
N TRP A 183 4.47 -9.65 -16.90
CA TRP A 183 5.46 -10.70 -16.78
C TRP A 183 6.86 -10.14 -16.47
N TRP A 184 7.25 -9.06 -17.14
CA TRP A 184 8.58 -8.47 -16.96
C TRP A 184 8.75 -7.80 -15.60
N ILE A 185 7.76 -7.00 -15.18
CA ILE A 185 7.71 -6.39 -13.84
C ILE A 185 7.71 -7.47 -12.76
N GLY A 186 6.90 -8.52 -12.95
CA GLY A 186 6.79 -9.62 -12.01
C GLY A 186 8.11 -10.34 -11.79
N ARG A 187 9.02 -10.33 -12.78
CA ARG A 187 10.35 -10.96 -12.68
C ARG A 187 11.44 -10.04 -12.17
N LYS A 188 11.52 -8.80 -12.65
CA LYS A 188 12.65 -7.89 -12.40
C LYS A 188 12.87 -7.60 -10.90
N LYS A 189 11.80 -7.61 -10.11
CA LYS A 189 11.81 -7.38 -8.66
C LYS A 189 10.91 -8.37 -7.92
N ALA A 190 10.89 -9.62 -8.39
CA ALA A 190 10.08 -10.70 -7.80
C ALA A 190 10.26 -10.81 -6.28
N ASP A 191 11.47 -10.57 -5.80
CA ASP A 191 11.82 -10.60 -4.39
C ASP A 191 11.20 -9.47 -3.56
N TRP A 192 10.77 -8.37 -4.16
CA TRP A 192 10.05 -7.31 -3.43
C TRP A 192 8.57 -7.65 -3.35
N TRP A 193 8.04 -8.18 -4.45
CA TRP A 193 6.62 -8.45 -4.60
C TRP A 193 6.13 -9.58 -3.70
N LYS A 194 7.00 -10.35 -3.04
CA LYS A 194 6.58 -11.34 -2.03
C LYS A 194 6.01 -10.73 -0.74
N PHE A 195 6.26 -9.44 -0.50
CA PHE A 195 5.66 -8.71 0.62
C PHE A 195 4.28 -8.13 0.29
N SER A 196 3.76 -8.27 -0.93
CA SER A 196 2.47 -7.69 -1.30
C SER A 196 1.26 -8.53 -0.85
N THR A 197 0.12 -7.87 -0.67
CA THR A 197 -1.14 -8.50 -0.20
C THR A 197 -1.91 -9.22 -1.31
N CYS A 198 -1.62 -8.92 -2.57
CA CYS A 198 -2.25 -9.56 -3.73
C CYS A 198 -1.20 -10.19 -4.65
N GLY A 199 -1.59 -11.24 -5.38
CA GLY A 199 -0.78 -11.83 -6.43
C GLY A 199 -0.78 -11.00 -7.71
N PHE A 200 0.03 -11.40 -8.71
CA PHE A 200 0.02 -10.74 -10.03
C PHE A 200 -1.30 -10.91 -10.81
N ASN A 201 -2.15 -11.84 -10.37
CA ASN A 201 -3.51 -12.00 -10.87
C ASN A 201 -4.51 -11.05 -10.19
N GLY A 202 -4.07 -10.23 -9.23
CA GLY A 202 -4.91 -9.34 -8.44
C GLY A 202 -5.72 -10.05 -7.35
N LEU A 203 -5.53 -11.37 -7.16
CA LEU A 203 -6.23 -12.09 -6.11
C LEU A 203 -5.55 -11.84 -4.76
N PRO A 204 -6.33 -11.55 -3.72
CA PRO A 204 -5.87 -11.56 -2.33
C PRO A 204 -5.09 -12.81 -1.97
N ARG A 205 -4.07 -12.65 -1.12
CA ARG A 205 -3.30 -13.75 -0.56
C ARG A 205 -2.82 -13.42 0.84
N GLU A 206 -2.44 -14.46 1.57
CA GLU A 206 -1.81 -14.28 2.88
C GLU A 206 -0.37 -13.76 2.74
N LEU A 207 0.08 -13.04 3.76
CA LEU A 207 1.41 -12.49 3.87
C LEU A 207 2.47 -13.59 4.03
N LYS A 208 3.55 -13.52 3.25
CA LYS A 208 4.59 -14.56 3.21
C LYS A 208 5.24 -14.80 4.58
N PHE A 209 5.48 -13.74 5.34
CA PHE A 209 6.16 -13.80 6.63
C PHE A 209 5.21 -13.63 7.81
N TYR A 210 3.89 -13.77 7.62
CA TYR A 210 2.96 -13.76 8.74
C TYR A 210 3.07 -15.04 9.57
N ARG A 211 3.01 -14.88 10.90
CA ARG A 211 2.89 -15.97 11.86
C ARG A 211 1.75 -15.62 12.81
N GLU A 212 0.79 -16.54 12.93
CA GLU A 212 -0.20 -16.46 13.99
C GLU A 212 0.53 -16.58 15.33
N MET A 213 0.36 -15.59 16.21
CA MET A 213 0.88 -15.62 17.57
C MET A 213 0.10 -16.63 18.43
#